data_AF-A0A847FN19-F1
#
_entry.id   AF-A0A847FN19-F1
#
_cell.length_a   1.000
_cell.length_b   1.000
_cell.length_c   1.000
_cell.angle_alpha   90.00
_cell.angle_beta   90.00
_cell.angle_gamma   90.00
#
_symmetry.space_group_name_H-M   'P 1'
#
loop_
_entity.id
_entity.type
_entity.pdbx_description
1 polymer ?
#
loop_
_entity_poly.entity_id
_entity_poly.type
_entity_poly.pdbx_seq_one_letter_code
_entity_poly.pdbx_strand_id
1 'polypeptide(L)'
;KYFDDLLLTSEEMFVAGVVPALNAPVSQAVWYQVFDGEQVRTAAVDDLLARISTARSRATALLANTSLDASPVDALESYRQSARLLTVVLTMFSIPIVGLLLYFVSLIAGMVVRRSQGEIAILRSRGTTRGQIALIYLLEGLLVGVLGMAGGLALGRRLAALMGQTRTFLDPALLSRPGLFGPVLPGSALPAAPTAQPGSLSVVLTPTAVWYGLLGVALAVLALLLPALAASRHTIVTFRWERARALLRPFYQRYFLDLLLLALPLYGWYLLTKQGTIAPIYQSTNLPISQSDPFSNPLLFLVPALFCFSLALIFIRFFPLVMGALAWLASQLPGTALLLTLRQLARAAGQYTGPLLLLALTLSLAAFSASMAVTLDDHLADRVYYQVGADLNLAELGESTEQPEQPGLFGGAAASDAPDNQGPRWLFLPVSEHLQVPGVLAAARVGDYSAASNLDGRQQPGRLLGVDRLDFASVAYYRPDFASGESLGGLMNRLAADPAHVLVSRDFLARYGLSVGDPLRLTVGAAGEFHDVQFTVAGPLDLFPTLYPQDGPFFVANLDYVYQGLGGTFPYDVWLATDPAVPAREIVARVRDLGLAVVSSSSARDLIAAEQT
;
A
#
# COMPACT_ATOMS: atom_id res chain seq x y z
N LYS A 1 33.93 -9.72 -21.61
CA LYS A 1 34.77 -8.71 -22.29
C LYS A 1 35.21 -7.53 -21.41
N TYR A 2 34.69 -7.34 -20.19
CA TYR A 2 35.04 -6.17 -19.35
C TYR A 2 36.29 -6.32 -18.44
N PHE A 3 36.98 -7.48 -18.44
CA PHE A 3 38.07 -7.76 -17.49
C PHE A 3 39.48 -7.79 -18.10
N ASP A 4 39.61 -7.67 -19.42
CA ASP A 4 40.92 -7.79 -20.09
C ASP A 4 41.83 -6.55 -19.87
N ASP A 5 41.25 -5.42 -19.42
CA ASP A 5 41.95 -4.15 -19.14
C ASP A 5 42.07 -3.81 -17.63
N LEU A 6 41.76 -4.76 -16.72
CA LEU A 6 41.68 -4.52 -15.27
C LEU A 6 42.83 -5.18 -14.50
N LEU A 7 43.74 -4.37 -13.94
CA LEU A 7 44.79 -4.86 -13.02
C LEU A 7 44.27 -4.80 -11.57
N LEU A 8 43.99 -5.96 -10.98
CA LEU A 8 43.67 -6.08 -9.56
C LEU A 8 44.96 -6.21 -8.75
N THR A 9 45.22 -5.29 -7.83
CA THR A 9 46.43 -5.29 -6.99
C THR A 9 46.09 -4.89 -5.55
N SER A 10 46.94 -5.25 -4.59
CA SER A 10 46.81 -4.81 -3.20
C SER A 10 47.29 -3.36 -3.03
N GLU A 11 46.80 -2.68 -1.99
CA GLU A 11 47.18 -1.29 -1.69
C GLU A 11 48.69 -1.12 -1.54
N GLU A 12 49.37 -2.04 -0.85
CA GLU A 12 50.82 -2.02 -0.67
C GLU A 12 51.57 -2.09 -2.01
N MET A 13 51.15 -2.99 -2.91
CA MET A 13 51.79 -3.16 -4.22
C MET A 13 51.47 -2.01 -5.18
N PHE A 14 50.29 -1.40 -5.05
CA PHE A 14 49.93 -0.20 -5.80
C PHE A 14 50.85 0.97 -5.42
N VAL A 15 51.02 1.24 -4.12
CA VAL A 15 51.83 2.36 -3.63
C VAL A 15 53.33 2.14 -3.87
N ALA A 16 53.84 0.92 -3.64
CA ALA A 16 55.27 0.64 -3.77
C ALA A 16 55.72 0.40 -5.21
N GLY A 17 54.86 -0.17 -6.07
CA GLY A 17 55.23 -0.60 -7.41
C GLY A 17 54.62 0.23 -8.54
N VAL A 18 53.32 0.51 -8.47
CA VAL A 18 52.57 1.13 -9.58
C VAL A 18 52.71 2.65 -9.59
N VAL A 19 52.60 3.30 -8.43
CA VAL A 19 52.71 4.77 -8.30
C VAL A 19 54.06 5.32 -8.78
N PRO A 20 55.23 4.72 -8.44
CA PRO A 20 56.52 5.22 -8.91
C PRO A 20 56.76 4.99 -10.42
N ALA A 21 56.08 4.01 -11.02
CA ALA A 21 56.23 3.65 -12.44
C ALA A 21 55.30 4.44 -13.38
N LEU A 22 54.32 5.17 -12.83
CA LEU A 22 53.40 6.01 -13.58
C LEU A 22 54.08 7.33 -14.00
N ASN A 23 54.36 7.48 -15.29
CA ASN A 23 54.91 8.71 -15.87
C ASN A 23 53.86 9.84 -16.03
N ALA A 24 52.57 9.53 -15.90
CA ALA A 24 51.45 10.46 -16.08
C ALA A 24 50.64 10.61 -14.78
N PRO A 25 50.06 11.79 -14.50
CA PRO A 25 49.21 11.99 -13.33
C PRO A 25 47.94 11.14 -13.41
N VAL A 26 47.52 10.61 -12.26
CA VAL A 26 46.27 9.84 -12.14
C VAL A 26 45.08 10.78 -12.38
N SER A 27 44.29 10.54 -13.43
CA SER A 27 43.12 11.35 -13.77
C SER A 27 41.89 11.00 -12.92
N GLN A 28 41.72 9.73 -12.56
CA GLN A 28 40.60 9.23 -11.77
C GLN A 28 41.07 8.09 -10.86
N ALA A 29 40.71 8.16 -9.59
CA ALA A 29 40.85 7.06 -8.63
C ALA A 29 39.45 6.72 -8.12
N VAL A 30 39.09 5.43 -8.15
CA VAL A 30 37.78 4.94 -7.68
C VAL A 30 38.01 3.95 -6.57
N TRP A 31 37.34 4.15 -5.44
CA TRP A 31 37.30 3.19 -4.34
C TRP A 31 35.89 2.63 -4.24
N TYR A 32 35.81 1.31 -4.14
CA TYR A 32 34.54 0.61 -3.95
C TYR A 32 34.62 -0.23 -2.69
N GLN A 33 33.72 0.04 -1.74
CA GLN A 33 33.66 -0.69 -0.48
C GLN A 33 32.25 -1.25 -0.30
N VAL A 34 32.17 -2.58 -0.16
CA VAL A 34 30.93 -3.28 0.13
C VAL A 34 30.82 -3.46 1.64
N PHE A 35 29.74 -2.95 2.22
CA PHE A 35 29.43 -3.13 3.65
C PHE A 35 28.34 -4.18 3.82
N ASP A 36 28.45 -5.00 4.87
CA ASP A 36 27.36 -5.88 5.28
C ASP A 36 26.24 -5.05 5.93
N GLY A 37 25.07 -5.06 5.28
CA GLY A 37 23.89 -4.31 5.68
C GLY A 37 22.90 -5.10 6.55
N GLU A 38 23.13 -6.38 6.84
CA GLU A 38 22.11 -7.25 7.47
C GLU A 38 21.67 -6.77 8.88
N GLN A 39 22.55 -6.03 9.56
CA GLN A 39 22.30 -5.51 10.91
C GLN A 39 21.73 -4.09 10.93
N VAL A 40 21.60 -3.43 9.78
CA VAL A 40 21.07 -2.06 9.71
C VAL A 40 19.59 -2.08 10.06
N ARG A 41 19.20 -1.30 11.08
CA ARG A 41 17.82 -1.17 11.56
C ARG A 41 17.32 0.25 11.34
N THR A 42 15.99 0.41 11.23
CA THR A 42 15.32 1.71 11.10
C THR A 42 15.82 2.77 12.07
N ALA A 43 16.02 2.41 13.34
CA ALA A 43 16.47 3.32 14.39
C ALA A 43 17.90 3.85 14.19
N ALA A 44 18.73 3.18 13.40
CA ALA A 44 20.12 3.57 13.14
C ALA A 44 20.29 4.37 11.83
N VAL A 45 19.25 4.45 10.98
CA VAL A 45 19.34 5.07 9.65
C VAL A 45 19.67 6.55 9.73
N ASP A 46 19.06 7.30 10.65
CA ASP A 46 19.34 8.73 10.81
C ASP A 46 20.79 8.99 11.26
N ASP A 47 21.32 8.18 12.18
CA ASP A 47 22.72 8.27 12.61
C ASP A 47 23.67 7.87 11.46
N LEU A 48 23.32 6.86 10.68
CA LEU A 48 24.10 6.42 9.52
C LEU A 48 24.16 7.50 8.43
N LEU A 49 23.02 8.11 8.09
CA LEU A 49 22.94 9.23 7.13
C LEU A 49 23.76 10.43 7.62
N ALA A 50 23.72 10.75 8.92
CA ALA A 50 24.52 11.81 9.52
C ALA A 50 26.03 11.51 9.45
N ARG A 51 26.42 10.24 9.66
CA ARG A 51 27.82 9.81 9.52
C ARG A 51 28.29 9.84 8.07
N ILE A 52 27.46 9.43 7.11
CA ILE A 52 27.79 9.49 5.68
C ILE A 52 27.97 10.94 5.23
N SER A 53 27.09 11.86 5.65
CA SER A 53 27.23 13.28 5.30
C SER A 53 28.50 13.89 5.90
N THR A 54 28.85 13.50 7.13
CA THR A 54 30.10 13.89 7.79
C THR A 54 31.34 13.31 7.10
N ALA A 55 31.29 12.05 6.64
CA ALA A 55 32.36 11.43 5.89
C ALA A 55 32.56 12.11 4.53
N ARG A 56 31.47 12.41 3.82
CA ARG A 56 31.48 13.14 2.55
C ARG A 56 32.12 14.52 2.71
N SER A 57 31.67 15.29 3.71
CA SER A 57 32.23 16.63 3.95
C SER A 57 33.72 16.58 4.29
N ARG A 58 34.16 15.59 5.07
CA ARG A 58 35.57 15.38 5.38
C ARG A 58 36.39 14.95 4.16
N ALA A 59 35.86 14.08 3.30
CA ALA A 59 36.52 13.66 2.07
C ALA A 59 36.71 14.84 1.10
N THR A 60 35.67 15.64 0.88
CA THR A 60 35.74 16.84 0.04
C THR A 60 36.71 17.88 0.60
N ALA A 61 36.86 17.96 1.93
CA ALA A 61 37.85 18.85 2.57
C ALA A 61 39.31 18.37 2.41
N LEU A 62 39.54 17.06 2.32
CA LEU A 62 40.87 16.48 2.13
C LEU A 62 41.30 16.52 0.65
N LEU A 63 40.36 16.27 -0.27
CA LEU A 63 40.63 16.25 -1.70
C LEU A 63 39.48 16.90 -2.47
N ALA A 64 39.79 18.02 -3.14
CA ALA A 64 38.85 18.71 -4.01
C ALA A 64 38.42 17.80 -5.17
N ASN A 65 37.17 17.93 -5.62
CA ASN A 65 36.54 17.12 -6.68
C ASN A 65 36.30 15.64 -6.33
N THR A 66 36.22 15.27 -5.05
CA THR A 66 35.77 13.93 -4.66
C THR A 66 34.24 13.82 -4.77
N SER A 67 33.73 12.93 -5.63
CA SER A 67 32.32 12.56 -5.72
C SER A 67 32.06 11.18 -5.09
N LEU A 68 30.82 10.95 -4.66
CA LEU A 68 30.34 9.66 -4.19
C LEU A 68 29.28 9.19 -5.19
N ASP A 69 29.71 8.45 -6.21
CA ASP A 69 28.85 8.10 -7.34
C ASP A 69 27.89 6.95 -7.00
N ALA A 70 28.35 5.97 -6.23
CA ALA A 70 27.53 4.87 -5.71
C ALA A 70 27.37 5.03 -4.19
N SER A 71 26.16 5.37 -3.74
CA SER A 71 25.86 5.63 -2.33
C SER A 71 24.58 4.92 -1.90
N PRO A 72 24.53 4.33 -0.69
CA PRO A 72 23.29 3.80 -0.13
C PRO A 72 22.35 4.91 0.38
N VAL A 73 22.74 6.19 0.29
CA VAL A 73 21.95 7.32 0.82
C VAL A 73 20.54 7.35 0.24
N ASP A 74 20.39 7.27 -1.07
CA ASP A 74 19.06 7.35 -1.71
C ASP A 74 18.16 6.17 -1.26
N ALA A 75 18.74 4.97 -1.17
CA ALA A 75 18.04 3.78 -0.67
C ALA A 75 17.66 3.92 0.81
N LEU A 76 18.56 4.45 1.65
CA LEU A 76 18.33 4.70 3.08
C LEU A 76 17.29 5.81 3.31
N GLU A 77 17.28 6.84 2.47
CA GLU A 77 16.29 7.92 2.53
C GLU A 77 14.90 7.43 2.12
N SER A 78 14.81 6.66 1.03
CA SER A 78 13.58 5.98 0.64
C SER A 78 13.08 5.06 1.75
N TYR A 79 13.96 4.20 2.30
CA TYR A 79 13.63 3.33 3.42
C TYR A 79 13.16 4.10 4.67
N ARG A 80 13.81 5.22 5.00
CA ARG A 80 13.40 6.09 6.12
C ARG A 80 12.01 6.66 5.91
N GLN A 81 11.70 7.14 4.71
CA GLN A 81 10.38 7.69 4.38
C GLN A 81 9.31 6.61 4.48
N SER A 82 9.51 5.45 3.85
CA SER A 82 8.59 4.31 3.91
C SER A 82 8.39 3.81 5.34
N ALA A 83 9.46 3.65 6.12
CA ALA A 83 9.37 3.22 7.51
C ALA A 83 8.61 4.23 8.40
N ARG A 84 8.80 5.54 8.17
CA ARG A 84 8.09 6.59 8.92
C ARG A 84 6.61 6.59 8.59
N LEU A 85 6.25 6.51 7.31
CA LEU A 85 4.86 6.42 6.86
C LEU A 85 4.18 5.18 7.47
N LEU A 86 4.79 4.01 7.31
CA LEU A 86 4.26 2.75 7.85
C LEU A 86 4.09 2.80 9.38
N THR A 87 5.05 3.41 10.10
CA THR A 87 4.96 3.58 11.56
C THR A 87 3.77 4.47 11.94
N VAL A 88 3.57 5.60 11.25
CA VAL A 88 2.43 6.49 11.51
C VAL A 88 1.11 5.77 11.23
N VAL A 89 1.01 5.06 10.12
CA VAL A 89 -0.19 4.30 9.73
C VAL A 89 -0.50 3.21 10.75
N LEU A 90 0.49 2.38 11.09
CA LEU A 90 0.31 1.27 12.02
C LEU A 90 -0.04 1.75 13.43
N THR A 91 0.58 2.83 13.89
CA THR A 91 0.24 3.44 15.19
C THR A 91 -1.18 3.99 15.18
N MET A 92 -1.59 4.67 14.10
CA MET A 92 -2.95 5.19 13.94
C MET A 92 -3.99 4.07 13.95
N PHE A 93 -3.72 2.97 13.23
CA PHE A 93 -4.55 1.77 13.21
C PHE A 93 -4.62 1.07 14.58
N SER A 94 -3.54 1.14 15.35
CA SER A 94 -3.47 0.54 16.69
C SER A 94 -4.21 1.34 17.76
N ILE A 95 -4.38 2.66 17.62
CA ILE A 95 -5.03 3.52 18.62
C ILE A 95 -6.44 3.02 19.01
N PRO A 96 -7.36 2.73 18.06
CA PRO A 96 -8.68 2.17 18.40
C PRO A 96 -8.62 0.86 19.17
N ILE A 97 -7.69 -0.04 18.80
CA ILE A 97 -7.49 -1.34 19.45
C ILE A 97 -6.97 -1.12 20.88
N VAL A 98 -6.00 -0.23 21.08
CA VAL A 98 -5.51 0.14 22.41
C VAL A 98 -6.63 0.75 23.26
N GLY A 99 -7.45 1.64 22.68
CA GLY A 99 -8.61 2.20 23.36
C GLY A 99 -9.61 1.13 23.81
N LEU A 100 -9.88 0.16 22.95
CA LEU A 100 -10.74 -1.00 23.25
C LEU A 100 -10.15 -1.88 24.37
N LEU A 101 -8.85 -2.15 24.33
CA LEU A 101 -8.15 -2.89 25.38
C LEU A 101 -8.20 -2.15 26.72
N LEU A 102 -7.96 -0.83 26.73
CA LEU A 102 -8.07 -0.02 27.95
C LEU A 102 -9.49 -0.01 28.50
N TYR A 103 -10.50 0.08 27.64
CA TYR A 103 -11.89 -0.04 28.02
C TYR A 103 -12.18 -1.41 28.65
N PHE A 104 -11.69 -2.49 28.04
CA PHE A 104 -11.84 -3.85 28.55
C PHE A 104 -11.17 -4.03 29.92
N VAL A 105 -9.92 -3.59 30.07
CA VAL A 105 -9.17 -3.66 31.32
C VAL A 105 -9.86 -2.86 32.41
N SER A 106 -10.37 -1.66 32.08
CA SER A 106 -11.15 -0.83 33.02
C SER A 106 -12.45 -1.53 33.47
N LEU A 107 -13.15 -2.22 32.56
CA LEU A 107 -14.36 -2.96 32.87
C LEU A 107 -14.06 -4.14 33.82
N ILE A 108 -13.05 -4.96 33.50
CA ILE A 108 -12.63 -6.08 34.33
C ILE A 108 -12.14 -5.58 35.68
N ALA A 109 -11.28 -4.57 35.72
CA ALA A 109 -10.79 -3.96 36.95
C ALA A 109 -11.96 -3.50 37.82
N GLY A 110 -12.93 -2.79 37.23
CA GLY A 110 -14.14 -2.38 37.93
C GLY A 110 -14.96 -3.57 38.45
N MET A 111 -15.01 -4.69 37.71
CA MET A 111 -15.71 -5.91 38.13
C MET A 111 -15.01 -6.61 39.28
N VAL A 112 -13.68 -6.72 39.22
CA VAL A 112 -12.83 -7.28 40.28
C VAL A 112 -13.02 -6.45 41.55
N VAL A 113 -12.83 -5.13 41.48
CA VAL A 113 -13.02 -4.24 42.65
C VAL A 113 -14.43 -4.37 43.22
N ARG A 114 -15.48 -4.41 42.38
CA ARG A 114 -16.87 -4.62 42.84
C ARG A 114 -17.04 -5.96 43.58
N ARG A 115 -16.37 -7.01 43.14
CA ARG A 115 -16.41 -8.33 43.80
C ARG A 115 -15.67 -8.31 45.13
N SER A 116 -14.56 -7.60 45.21
CA SER A 116 -13.71 -7.45 46.40
C SER A 116 -14.24 -6.40 47.41
N GLN A 117 -15.31 -5.67 47.09
CA GLN A 117 -15.87 -4.63 47.98
C GLN A 117 -16.26 -5.16 49.37
N GLY A 118 -16.73 -6.42 49.47
CA GLY A 118 -17.03 -7.05 50.75
C GLY A 118 -15.80 -7.22 51.63
N GLU A 119 -14.68 -7.62 51.05
CA GLU A 119 -13.40 -7.78 51.73
C GLU A 119 -12.79 -6.44 52.14
N ILE A 120 -12.84 -5.44 51.23
CA ILE A 120 -12.40 -4.07 51.52
C ILE A 120 -13.15 -3.49 52.73
N ALA A 121 -14.46 -3.75 52.83
CA ALA A 121 -15.27 -3.29 53.95
C ALA A 121 -14.84 -3.93 55.28
N ILE A 122 -14.50 -5.23 55.28
CA ILE A 122 -13.99 -5.96 56.46
C ILE A 122 -12.60 -5.46 56.85
N LEU A 123 -11.70 -5.25 55.89
CA LEU A 123 -10.36 -4.72 56.16
C LEU A 123 -10.43 -3.31 56.74
N ARG A 124 -11.35 -2.47 56.24
CA ARG A 124 -11.56 -1.12 56.75
C ARG A 124 -12.14 -1.13 58.17
N SER A 125 -13.05 -2.04 58.50
CA SER A 125 -13.60 -2.14 59.86
C SER A 125 -12.57 -2.64 60.89
N ARG A 126 -11.50 -3.32 60.42
CA ARG A 126 -10.35 -3.75 61.23
C ARG A 126 -9.23 -2.70 61.34
N GLY A 127 -9.44 -1.47 60.85
CA GLY A 127 -8.49 -0.36 61.00
C GLY A 127 -7.53 -0.13 59.84
N THR A 128 -7.69 -0.84 58.72
CA THR A 128 -6.83 -0.65 57.53
C THR A 128 -7.07 0.73 56.90
N THR A 129 -6.00 1.49 56.66
CA THR A 129 -6.07 2.83 56.06
C THR A 129 -6.29 2.77 54.54
N ARG A 130 -6.77 3.88 53.94
CA ARG A 130 -6.97 3.98 52.48
C ARG A 130 -5.68 3.77 51.68
N GLY A 131 -4.55 4.26 52.20
CA GLY A 131 -3.23 4.09 51.58
C GLY A 131 -2.77 2.63 51.59
N GLN A 132 -3.04 1.89 52.67
CA GLN A 132 -2.74 0.45 52.74
C GLN A 132 -3.58 -0.36 51.75
N ILE A 133 -4.87 -0.04 51.59
CA ILE A 133 -5.72 -0.68 50.58
C ILE A 133 -5.17 -0.39 49.18
N ALA A 134 -4.83 0.87 48.88
CA ALA A 134 -4.24 1.24 47.60
C ALA A 134 -2.90 0.53 47.33
N LEU A 135 -2.06 0.38 48.36
CA LEU A 135 -0.78 -0.34 48.26
C LEU A 135 -0.97 -1.82 47.95
N ILE A 136 -1.98 -2.48 48.56
CA ILE A 136 -2.30 -3.88 48.26
C ILE A 136 -2.67 -4.04 46.77
N TYR A 137 -3.57 -3.21 46.27
CA TYR A 137 -3.96 -3.24 44.85
C TYR A 137 -2.82 -2.83 43.90
N LEU A 138 -1.94 -1.92 44.32
CA LEU A 138 -0.74 -1.57 43.57
C LEU A 138 0.19 -2.78 43.41
N LEU A 139 0.46 -3.49 44.52
CA LEU A 139 1.32 -4.68 44.52
C LEU A 139 0.71 -5.82 43.69
N GLU A 140 -0.59 -6.08 43.86
CA GLU A 140 -1.32 -7.06 43.05
C GLU A 140 -1.25 -6.71 41.55
N GLY A 141 -1.53 -5.44 41.20
CA GLY A 141 -1.47 -4.95 39.84
C GLY A 141 -0.06 -5.02 39.23
N LEU A 142 0.98 -4.74 40.02
CA LEU A 142 2.38 -4.85 39.58
C LEU A 142 2.78 -6.30 39.35
N LEU A 143 2.39 -7.21 40.25
CA LEU A 143 2.70 -8.65 40.12
C LEU A 143 2.04 -9.24 38.87
N VAL A 144 0.74 -8.95 38.66
CA VAL A 144 0.03 -9.33 37.42
C VAL A 144 0.64 -8.65 36.21
N GLY A 145 1.05 -7.40 36.33
CA GLY A 145 1.69 -6.62 35.28
C GLY A 145 3.04 -7.19 34.82
N VAL A 146 3.90 -7.62 35.74
CA VAL A 146 5.20 -8.23 35.42
C VAL A 146 5.02 -9.57 34.70
N LEU A 147 4.13 -10.43 35.21
CA LEU A 147 3.79 -11.70 34.55
C LEU A 147 3.17 -11.46 33.17
N GLY A 148 2.27 -10.47 33.07
CA GLY A 148 1.63 -10.06 31.82
C GLY A 148 2.63 -9.50 30.81
N MET A 149 3.62 -8.72 31.24
CA MET A 149 4.66 -8.17 30.37
C MET A 149 5.59 -9.26 29.86
N ALA A 150 6.05 -10.18 30.72
CA ALA A 150 6.89 -11.29 30.32
C ALA A 150 6.18 -12.21 29.31
N GLY A 151 4.94 -12.60 29.62
CA GLY A 151 4.11 -13.41 28.72
C GLY A 151 3.74 -12.66 27.43
N GLY A 152 3.39 -11.38 27.53
CA GLY A 152 3.03 -10.52 26.41
C GLY A 152 4.19 -10.25 25.46
N LEU A 153 5.41 -10.10 25.96
CA LEU A 153 6.60 -9.92 25.12
C LEU A 153 6.94 -11.21 24.34
N ALA A 154 6.81 -12.37 24.99
CA ALA A 154 7.03 -13.67 24.37
C ALA A 154 5.95 -13.99 23.31
N LEU A 155 4.68 -13.75 23.64
CA LEU A 155 3.55 -13.92 22.71
C LEU A 155 3.63 -12.91 21.57
N GLY A 156 3.95 -11.65 21.87
CA GLY A 156 4.11 -10.58 20.88
C GLY A 156 5.20 -10.90 19.87
N ARG A 157 6.34 -11.46 20.32
CA ARG A 157 7.39 -11.94 19.40
C ARG A 157 6.89 -13.05 18.46
N ARG A 158 6.12 -14.02 18.98
CA ARG A 158 5.54 -15.10 18.16
C ARG A 158 4.50 -14.57 17.17
N LEU A 159 3.63 -13.67 17.62
CA LEU A 159 2.63 -13.03 16.76
C LEU A 159 3.29 -12.18 15.68
N ALA A 160 4.32 -11.41 15.99
CA ALA A 160 5.08 -10.64 15.00
C ALA A 160 5.74 -11.57 13.97
N ALA A 161 6.26 -12.73 14.40
CA ALA A 161 6.81 -13.72 13.48
C ALA A 161 5.73 -14.34 12.58
N LEU A 162 4.50 -14.54 13.08
CA LEU A 162 3.36 -15.01 12.29
C LEU A 162 2.87 -13.94 11.31
N MET A 163 2.77 -12.68 11.74
CA MET A 163 2.38 -11.55 10.89
C MET A 163 3.40 -11.32 9.76
N GLY A 164 4.70 -11.47 10.04
CA GLY A 164 5.75 -11.40 9.00
C GLY A 164 5.70 -12.56 8.00
N GLN A 165 4.81 -13.53 8.18
CA GLN A 165 4.61 -14.65 7.25
C GLN A 165 3.31 -14.52 6.44
N THR A 166 2.42 -13.58 6.77
CA THR A 166 1.16 -13.38 6.05
C THR A 166 1.37 -12.44 4.87
N ARG A 167 1.12 -12.92 3.66
CA ARG A 167 1.26 -12.13 2.42
C ARG A 167 -0.03 -11.44 1.97
N THR A 168 -1.17 -12.09 2.20
CA THR A 168 -2.50 -11.62 1.81
C THR A 168 -3.50 -11.84 2.94
N PHE A 169 -4.63 -11.13 2.89
CA PHE A 169 -5.73 -11.33 3.81
C PHE A 169 -6.24 -12.78 3.75
N LEU A 170 -6.28 -13.45 4.91
CA LEU A 170 -6.68 -14.86 5.05
C LEU A 170 -5.87 -15.86 4.21
N ASP A 171 -4.55 -15.68 4.13
CA ASP A 171 -3.68 -16.62 3.43
C ASP A 171 -3.88 -18.09 3.92
N PRO A 172 -4.45 -18.99 3.09
CA PRO A 172 -4.69 -20.38 3.47
C PRO A 172 -3.38 -21.17 3.69
N ALA A 173 -2.23 -20.63 3.28
CA ALA A 173 -0.92 -21.17 3.63
C ALA A 173 -0.68 -21.22 5.15
N LEU A 174 -1.34 -20.36 5.94
CA LEU A 174 -1.29 -20.43 7.40
C LEU A 174 -1.98 -21.67 7.98
N LEU A 175 -3.07 -22.12 7.34
CA LEU A 175 -3.89 -23.25 7.79
C LEU A 175 -3.34 -24.60 7.29
N SER A 176 -2.70 -24.59 6.13
CA SER A 176 -2.14 -25.78 5.48
C SER A 176 -0.72 -26.13 5.94
N ARG A 177 -0.09 -25.30 6.79
CA ARG A 177 1.26 -25.56 7.30
C ARG A 177 1.27 -26.54 8.49
N PRO A 178 2.06 -27.62 8.43
CA PRO A 178 2.21 -28.53 9.56
C PRO A 178 2.87 -27.80 10.74
N GLY A 179 2.21 -27.81 11.91
CA GLY A 179 2.76 -27.28 13.16
C GLY A 179 1.88 -26.27 13.91
N LEU A 180 0.97 -25.55 13.26
CA LEU A 180 0.05 -24.62 13.97
C LEU A 180 -1.26 -25.32 14.40
N PHE A 181 -1.84 -26.15 13.52
CA PHE A 181 -3.08 -26.91 13.79
C PHE A 181 -3.14 -28.31 13.16
N GLY A 182 -2.16 -28.71 12.32
CA GLY A 182 -2.10 -30.03 11.69
C GLY A 182 -1.16 -31.00 12.42
N PRO A 183 -1.43 -32.32 12.41
CA PRO A 183 -0.52 -33.30 13.00
C PRO A 183 0.85 -33.21 12.32
N VAL A 184 1.90 -33.06 13.13
CA VAL A 184 3.29 -33.15 12.68
C VAL A 184 3.54 -34.62 12.33
N LEU A 185 3.23 -35.00 11.10
CA LEU A 185 3.61 -36.28 10.54
C LEU A 185 5.09 -36.17 10.11
N PRO A 186 6.00 -36.97 10.67
CA PRO A 186 7.38 -37.00 10.20
C PRO A 186 7.40 -37.56 8.78
N GLY A 187 7.72 -36.72 7.79
CA GLY A 187 7.97 -37.15 6.40
C GLY A 187 7.20 -36.41 5.30
N SER A 188 6.24 -35.54 5.59
CA SER A 188 5.55 -34.75 4.56
C SER A 188 6.31 -33.45 4.24
N ALA A 189 7.57 -33.57 3.82
CA ALA A 189 8.20 -32.52 3.04
C ALA A 189 7.64 -32.61 1.62
N LEU A 190 6.57 -31.88 1.33
CA LEU A 190 6.29 -31.56 -0.07
C LEU A 190 7.51 -30.82 -0.63
N PRO A 191 7.86 -31.04 -1.91
CA PRO A 191 9.02 -30.39 -2.52
C PRO A 191 8.80 -28.88 -2.41
N ALA A 192 9.74 -28.20 -1.76
CA ALA A 192 9.80 -26.75 -1.80
C ALA A 192 9.89 -26.33 -3.28
N ALA A 193 8.88 -25.58 -3.74
CA ALA A 193 9.00 -24.87 -5.00
C ALA A 193 10.30 -24.03 -4.96
N PRO A 194 11.15 -24.11 -5.98
CA PRO A 194 12.45 -23.48 -5.97
C PRO A 194 12.31 -21.96 -6.18
N THR A 195 13.20 -21.21 -5.52
CA THR A 195 13.52 -19.78 -5.77
C THR A 195 12.58 -18.70 -5.23
N ALA A 196 12.44 -18.65 -3.91
CA ALA A 196 12.68 -17.45 -3.08
C ALA A 196 12.29 -17.85 -1.66
N GLN A 197 13.26 -18.23 -0.82
CA GLN A 197 13.01 -18.21 0.62
C GLN A 197 12.69 -16.76 0.98
N PRO A 198 11.45 -16.40 1.37
CA PRO A 198 11.27 -15.12 2.01
C PRO A 198 12.11 -15.18 3.27
N GLY A 199 13.14 -14.32 3.36
CA GLY A 199 14.03 -14.26 4.50
C GLY A 199 13.17 -14.23 5.75
N SER A 200 13.35 -15.21 6.65
CA SER A 200 12.64 -15.22 7.91
C SER A 200 12.90 -13.88 8.59
N LEU A 201 11.86 -13.01 8.68
CA LEU A 201 12.01 -11.71 9.31
C LEU A 201 12.64 -11.93 10.68
N SER A 202 13.84 -11.40 10.90
CA SER A 202 14.54 -11.56 12.17
C SER A 202 13.81 -10.70 13.21
N VAL A 203 12.80 -11.27 13.88
CA VAL A 203 12.05 -10.57 14.92
C VAL A 203 12.92 -10.46 16.17
N VAL A 204 13.47 -9.26 16.37
CA VAL A 204 14.29 -8.90 17.53
C VAL A 204 13.48 -7.99 18.45
N LEU A 205 13.68 -8.17 19.76
CA LEU A 205 13.07 -7.33 20.78
C LEU A 205 13.82 -6.00 20.87
N THR A 206 13.19 -4.93 20.39
CA THR A 206 13.74 -3.58 20.48
C THR A 206 13.53 -2.99 21.87
N PRO A 207 14.37 -2.02 22.30
CA PRO A 207 14.13 -1.26 23.53
C PRO A 207 12.77 -0.55 23.55
N THR A 208 12.29 -0.11 22.37
CA THR A 208 10.97 0.50 22.21
C THR A 208 9.82 -0.46 22.54
N ALA A 209 9.96 -1.76 22.21
CA ALA A 209 8.95 -2.77 22.55
C ALA A 209 8.83 -2.95 24.08
N VAL A 210 9.96 -2.92 24.79
CA VAL A 210 9.99 -2.97 26.27
C VAL A 210 9.31 -1.74 26.86
N TRP A 211 9.57 -0.55 26.30
CA TRP A 211 8.92 0.69 26.73
C TRP A 211 7.39 0.65 26.55
N TYR A 212 6.90 0.16 25.41
CA TYR A 212 5.46 -0.05 25.20
C TYR A 212 4.86 -1.05 26.19
N GLY A 213 5.59 -2.13 26.51
CA GLY A 213 5.20 -3.08 27.55
C GLY A 213 5.06 -2.43 28.93
N LEU A 214 6.03 -1.62 29.34
CA LEU A 214 5.99 -0.85 30.60
C LEU A 214 4.82 0.13 30.62
N LEU A 215 4.57 0.83 29.52
CA LEU A 215 3.44 1.74 29.37
C LEU A 215 2.11 0.99 29.51
N GLY A 216 1.98 -0.19 28.90
CA GLY A 216 0.81 -1.05 29.04
C GLY A 216 0.57 -1.49 30.48
N VAL A 217 1.62 -1.90 31.21
CA VAL A 217 1.54 -2.24 32.63
C VAL A 217 1.11 -1.02 33.45
N ALA A 218 1.70 0.16 33.21
CA ALA A 218 1.35 1.39 33.91
C ALA A 218 -0.13 1.76 33.72
N LEU A 219 -0.64 1.68 32.48
CA LEU A 219 -2.05 1.94 32.18
C LEU A 219 -2.99 0.91 32.82
N ALA A 220 -2.63 -0.37 32.81
CA ALA A 220 -3.41 -1.42 33.47
C ALA A 220 -3.48 -1.23 34.99
N VAL A 221 -2.35 -0.90 35.62
CA VAL A 221 -2.28 -0.57 37.05
C VAL A 221 -3.11 0.67 37.36
N LEU A 222 -3.05 1.72 36.55
CA LEU A 222 -3.90 2.91 36.70
C LEU A 222 -5.40 2.55 36.57
N ALA A 223 -5.77 1.70 35.61
CA ALA A 223 -7.13 1.24 35.42
C ALA A 223 -7.65 0.39 36.60
N LEU A 224 -6.76 -0.29 37.33
CA LEU A 224 -7.08 -1.02 38.57
C LEU A 224 -7.20 -0.08 39.78
N LEU A 225 -6.25 0.85 39.92
CA LEU A 225 -6.16 1.77 41.05
C LEU A 225 -7.29 2.79 41.08
N LEU A 226 -7.70 3.33 39.92
CA LEU A 226 -8.73 4.37 39.85
C LEU A 226 -10.08 3.90 40.47
N PRO A 227 -10.66 2.74 40.09
CA PRO A 227 -11.85 2.21 40.73
C PRO A 227 -11.63 1.82 42.21
N ALA A 228 -10.46 1.30 42.58
CA ALA A 228 -10.15 0.90 43.96
C ALA A 228 -10.10 2.12 44.90
N LEU A 229 -9.45 3.20 44.47
CA LEU A 229 -9.40 4.46 45.19
C LEU A 229 -10.77 5.12 45.30
N ALA A 230 -11.56 5.11 44.22
CA ALA A 230 -12.94 5.59 44.25
C ALA A 230 -13.78 4.79 45.27
N ALA A 231 -13.73 3.44 45.23
CA ALA A 231 -14.43 2.58 46.18
C ALA A 231 -13.98 2.78 47.64
N SER A 232 -12.72 3.15 47.87
CA SER A 232 -12.20 3.46 49.22
C SER A 232 -12.83 4.73 49.85
N ARG A 233 -13.38 5.63 49.02
CA ARG A 233 -14.03 6.88 49.47
C ARG A 233 -15.45 6.65 49.98
N HIS A 234 -16.16 5.63 49.48
CA HIS A 234 -17.54 5.35 49.87
C HIS A 234 -17.61 4.45 51.12
N THR A 235 -18.45 4.81 52.09
CA THR A 235 -18.84 3.99 53.25
C THR A 235 -20.02 3.08 52.89
N ILE A 236 -20.25 2.01 53.68
CA ILE A 236 -21.31 1.01 53.44
C ILE A 236 -22.70 1.66 53.23
N VAL A 237 -22.95 2.82 53.85
CA VAL A 237 -24.22 3.57 53.74
C VAL A 237 -24.34 4.34 52.42
N THR A 238 -23.27 4.95 51.91
CA THR A 238 -23.28 5.66 50.61
C THR A 238 -23.38 4.68 49.42
N PHE A 239 -22.84 3.47 49.58
CA PHE A 239 -22.95 2.38 48.60
C PHE A 239 -24.40 1.89 48.40
N ARG A 240 -25.19 1.76 49.47
CA ARG A 240 -26.62 1.40 49.36
C ARG A 240 -27.43 2.50 48.66
N TRP A 241 -27.04 3.76 48.83
CA TRP A 241 -27.66 4.91 48.15
C TRP A 241 -27.26 5.02 46.68
N GLU A 242 -26.01 4.72 46.32
CA GLU A 242 -25.57 4.67 44.93
C GLU A 242 -26.18 3.51 44.15
N ARG A 243 -26.40 2.36 44.80
CA ARG A 243 -27.13 1.22 44.20
C ARG A 243 -28.60 1.55 43.94
N ALA A 244 -29.19 2.47 44.71
CA ALA A 244 -30.52 3.05 44.43
C ALA A 244 -30.48 4.14 43.33
N ARG A 245 -29.35 4.84 43.17
CA ARG A 245 -29.10 5.82 42.09
C ARG A 245 -28.54 5.22 40.79
N ALA A 246 -28.21 3.92 40.76
CA ALA A 246 -27.81 3.18 39.56
C ALA A 246 -28.91 3.12 38.47
N LEU A 247 -30.09 3.66 38.77
CA LEU A 247 -31.19 3.94 37.83
C LEU A 247 -31.01 5.26 37.05
N LEU A 248 -30.02 6.11 37.39
CA LEU A 248 -29.75 7.35 36.67
C LEU A 248 -28.93 7.08 35.40
N ARG A 249 -29.30 7.77 34.31
CA ARG A 249 -28.59 7.66 33.03
C ARG A 249 -27.12 8.11 33.17
N PRO A 250 -26.16 7.41 32.55
CA PRO A 250 -24.75 7.76 32.64
C PRO A 250 -24.44 9.15 32.05
N PHE A 251 -23.34 9.75 32.52
CA PHE A 251 -22.96 11.14 32.20
C PHE A 251 -22.92 11.44 30.70
N TYR A 252 -22.37 10.55 29.88
CA TYR A 252 -22.28 10.72 28.43
C TYR A 252 -23.65 10.75 27.74
N GLN A 253 -24.64 9.98 28.23
CA GLN A 253 -26.02 10.02 27.73
C GLN A 253 -26.79 11.26 28.22
N ARG A 254 -26.43 11.80 29.40
CA ARG A 254 -27.10 12.96 29.98
C ARG A 254 -26.81 14.25 29.22
N TYR A 255 -25.55 14.43 28.81
CA TYR A 255 -25.10 15.62 28.08
C TYR A 255 -25.05 15.43 26.56
N PHE A 256 -25.63 14.35 26.04
CA PHE A 256 -25.64 14.03 24.61
C PHE A 256 -24.23 14.01 23.98
N LEU A 257 -23.22 13.64 24.76
CA LEU A 257 -21.84 13.54 24.29
C LEU A 257 -21.67 12.41 23.26
N ASP A 258 -22.54 11.41 23.31
CA ASP A 258 -22.68 10.36 22.31
C ASP A 258 -23.03 10.94 20.93
N LEU A 259 -23.99 11.87 20.87
CA LEU A 259 -24.42 12.52 19.64
C LEU A 259 -23.38 13.55 19.14
N LEU A 260 -22.77 14.29 20.06
CA LEU A 260 -21.70 15.24 19.73
C LEU A 260 -20.48 14.51 19.14
N LEU A 261 -20.14 13.33 19.68
CA LEU A 261 -19.03 12.53 19.18
C LEU A 261 -19.26 12.02 17.76
N LEU A 262 -20.51 11.81 17.33
CA LEU A 262 -20.86 11.43 15.95
C LEU A 262 -20.59 12.56 14.94
N ALA A 263 -20.62 13.83 15.36
CA ALA A 263 -20.36 14.96 14.47
C ALA A 263 -18.92 14.92 13.91
N LEU A 264 -17.95 14.44 14.70
CA LEU A 264 -16.56 14.35 14.30
C LEU A 264 -16.31 13.37 13.12
N PRO A 265 -16.72 12.09 13.18
CA PRO A 265 -16.59 11.17 12.05
C PRO A 265 -17.48 11.55 10.87
N LEU A 266 -18.65 12.17 11.08
CA LEU A 266 -19.46 12.71 9.97
C LEU A 266 -18.72 13.82 9.20
N TYR A 267 -18.05 14.72 9.92
CA TYR A 267 -17.20 15.72 9.31
C TYR A 267 -16.02 15.09 8.56
N GLY A 268 -15.38 14.07 9.16
CA GLY A 268 -14.33 13.29 8.50
C GLY A 268 -14.81 12.62 7.21
N TRP A 269 -16.01 12.02 7.20
CA TRP A 269 -16.62 11.43 6.01
C TRP A 269 -16.91 12.46 4.92
N TYR A 270 -17.45 13.62 5.30
CA TYR A 270 -17.64 14.73 4.36
C TYR A 270 -16.33 15.16 3.72
N LEU A 271 -15.27 15.27 4.52
CA LEU A 271 -13.94 15.66 4.06
C LEU A 271 -13.37 14.64 3.06
N LEU A 272 -13.45 13.35 3.37
CA LEU A 272 -13.02 12.26 2.49
C LEU A 272 -13.79 12.25 1.17
N THR A 273 -15.09 12.50 1.21
CA THR A 273 -15.96 12.49 0.00
C THR A 273 -15.70 13.70 -0.90
N LYS A 274 -15.35 14.86 -0.32
CA LYS A 274 -15.15 16.11 -1.07
C LYS A 274 -13.72 16.36 -1.53
N GLN A 275 -12.72 15.88 -0.80
CA GLN A 275 -11.31 16.18 -1.09
C GLN A 275 -10.57 15.03 -1.77
N GLY A 276 -11.15 13.82 -1.83
CA GLY A 276 -10.56 12.66 -2.53
C GLY A 276 -9.31 12.08 -1.86
N THR A 277 -8.43 12.93 -1.28
CA THR A 277 -7.28 12.63 -0.41
C THR A 277 -6.77 13.96 0.15
N ILE A 278 -6.45 14.07 1.44
CA ILE A 278 -5.81 15.27 2.00
C ILE A 278 -4.32 15.23 1.66
N ALA A 279 -3.97 15.60 0.43
CA ALA A 279 -2.59 15.72 -0.01
C ALA A 279 -1.89 17.07 0.26
N PRO A 280 -2.55 18.22 0.62
CA PRO A 280 -1.83 19.49 0.57
C PRO A 280 -0.91 19.76 1.77
N ILE A 281 -0.92 18.93 2.83
CA ILE A 281 -0.12 19.19 4.04
C ILE A 281 1.34 18.66 3.92
N TYR A 282 1.61 17.73 3.00
CA TYR A 282 2.98 17.21 2.75
C TYR A 282 3.57 17.64 1.40
N GLN A 283 2.87 18.49 0.63
CA GLN A 283 3.27 18.99 -0.68
C GLN A 283 4.31 20.14 -0.62
N SER A 284 5.19 20.14 0.38
CA SER A 284 6.21 21.19 0.58
C SER A 284 7.62 20.79 0.14
N THR A 285 7.79 19.66 -0.58
CA THR A 285 9.10 19.27 -1.11
C THR A 285 9.00 19.04 -2.62
N ASN A 286 9.78 19.83 -3.38
CA ASN A 286 9.90 19.82 -4.84
C ASN A 286 10.47 18.49 -5.39
N LEU A 287 9.74 17.38 -5.22
CA LEU A 287 10.06 16.10 -5.85
C LEU A 287 8.94 15.71 -6.83
N PRO A 288 9.27 15.12 -7.98
CA PRO A 288 8.28 14.71 -8.98
C PRO A 288 7.35 13.64 -8.40
N ILE A 289 6.06 13.86 -8.63
CA ILE A 289 4.90 12.97 -8.53
C ILE A 289 5.27 11.51 -8.25
N SER A 290 4.94 11.05 -7.05
CA SER A 290 4.64 9.64 -6.80
C SER A 290 3.31 9.60 -6.08
N GLN A 291 2.29 9.24 -6.85
CA GLN A 291 1.02 8.59 -6.51
C GLN A 291 0.53 8.84 -5.08
N SER A 292 -0.67 9.44 -4.96
CA SER A 292 -1.41 9.61 -3.71
C SER A 292 -1.55 8.29 -2.95
N ASP A 293 -0.55 7.94 -2.16
CA ASP A 293 -0.54 6.74 -1.37
C ASP A 293 -1.71 6.83 -0.38
N PRO A 294 -2.73 5.95 -0.44
CA PRO A 294 -3.85 5.98 0.49
C PRO A 294 -3.39 5.99 1.95
N PHE A 295 -2.25 5.38 2.24
CA PHE A 295 -1.65 5.36 3.58
C PHE A 295 -1.14 6.73 4.06
N SER A 296 -0.95 7.71 3.16
CA SER A 296 -0.57 9.08 3.53
C SER A 296 -1.72 9.87 4.20
N ASN A 297 -2.98 9.42 4.05
CA ASN A 297 -4.13 10.08 4.65
C ASN A 297 -4.60 9.34 5.92
N PRO A 298 -4.16 9.77 7.11
CA PRO A 298 -4.49 9.10 8.37
C PRO A 298 -6.00 9.06 8.69
N LEU A 299 -6.79 9.95 8.09
CA LEU A 299 -8.23 9.99 8.31
C LEU A 299 -8.96 8.76 7.74
N LEU A 300 -8.41 8.11 6.71
CA LEU A 300 -9.01 6.91 6.12
C LEU A 300 -9.16 5.78 7.15
N PHE A 301 -8.26 5.71 8.13
CA PHE A 301 -8.29 4.70 9.20
C PHE A 301 -9.02 5.20 10.45
N LEU A 302 -8.80 6.47 10.84
CA LEU A 302 -9.35 7.02 12.08
C LEU A 302 -10.87 7.25 11.99
N VAL A 303 -11.37 7.75 10.86
CA VAL A 303 -12.77 8.13 10.72
C VAL A 303 -13.71 6.92 10.88
N PRO A 304 -13.49 5.77 10.20
CA PRO A 304 -14.33 4.59 10.41
C PRO A 304 -14.24 4.04 11.85
N ALA A 305 -13.06 4.05 12.48
CA ALA A 305 -12.93 3.64 13.86
C ALA A 305 -13.73 4.53 14.83
N LEU A 306 -13.72 5.85 14.60
CA LEU A 306 -14.56 6.79 15.33
C LEU A 306 -16.06 6.58 15.06
N PHE A 307 -16.44 6.21 13.83
CA PHE A 307 -17.81 5.79 13.53
C PHE A 307 -18.21 4.57 14.36
N CYS A 308 -17.41 3.50 14.36
CA CYS A 308 -17.65 2.32 15.18
C CYS A 308 -17.87 2.70 16.65
N PHE A 309 -17.03 3.60 17.19
CA PHE A 309 -17.13 4.04 18.57
C PHE A 309 -18.39 4.88 18.86
N SER A 310 -18.67 5.89 18.04
CA SER A 310 -19.86 6.73 18.17
C SER A 310 -21.16 5.94 18.00
N LEU A 311 -21.23 5.05 17.00
CA LEU A 311 -22.41 4.23 16.72
C LEU A 311 -22.63 3.19 17.80
N ALA A 312 -21.58 2.62 18.40
CA ALA A 312 -21.72 1.71 19.52
C ALA A 312 -22.29 2.42 20.77
N LEU A 313 -21.85 3.65 21.06
CA LEU A 313 -22.43 4.45 22.16
C LEU A 313 -23.89 4.82 21.90
N ILE A 314 -24.22 5.20 20.67
CA ILE A 314 -25.58 5.49 20.24
C ILE A 314 -26.45 4.23 20.30
N PHE A 315 -25.93 3.08 19.88
CA PHE A 315 -26.63 1.80 19.95
C PHE A 315 -27.05 1.46 21.38
N ILE A 316 -26.19 1.72 22.38
CA ILE A 316 -26.52 1.52 23.80
C ILE A 316 -27.69 2.40 24.25
N ARG A 317 -27.82 3.60 23.71
CA ARG A 317 -28.96 4.47 23.99
C ARG A 317 -30.26 3.90 23.44
N PHE A 318 -30.21 3.27 22.26
CA PHE A 318 -31.35 2.62 21.63
C PHE A 318 -31.62 1.21 22.15
N PHE A 319 -30.65 0.56 22.79
CA PHE A 319 -30.78 -0.82 23.25
C PHE A 319 -32.00 -1.09 24.14
N PRO A 320 -32.33 -0.26 25.16
CA PRO A 320 -33.55 -0.47 25.96
C PRO A 320 -34.84 -0.33 25.14
N LEU A 321 -34.84 0.54 24.13
CA LEU A 321 -35.99 0.71 23.22
C LEU A 321 -36.17 -0.52 22.34
N VAL A 322 -35.08 -1.05 21.78
CA VAL A 322 -35.09 -2.28 20.98
C VAL A 322 -35.55 -3.46 21.83
N MET A 323 -35.00 -3.64 23.02
CA MET A 323 -35.44 -4.70 23.94
C MET A 323 -36.88 -4.53 24.40
N GLY A 324 -37.35 -3.29 24.57
CA GLY A 324 -38.75 -2.98 24.85
C GLY A 324 -39.69 -3.35 23.70
N ALA A 325 -39.30 -3.05 22.46
CA ALA A 325 -40.04 -3.43 21.26
C ALA A 325 -40.07 -4.96 21.07
N LEU A 326 -38.95 -5.64 21.28
CA LEU A 326 -38.89 -7.10 21.27
C LEU A 326 -39.72 -7.71 22.40
N ALA A 327 -39.71 -7.11 23.60
CA ALA A 327 -40.56 -7.55 24.71
C ALA A 327 -42.06 -7.34 24.41
N TRP A 328 -42.41 -6.27 23.70
CA TRP A 328 -43.76 -6.03 23.21
C TRP A 328 -44.17 -7.08 22.18
N LEU A 329 -43.32 -7.40 21.22
CA LEU A 329 -43.58 -8.45 20.23
C LEU A 329 -43.69 -9.84 20.89
N ALA A 330 -42.78 -10.13 21.83
CA ALA A 330 -42.79 -11.36 22.62
C ALA A 330 -44.05 -11.50 23.48
N SER A 331 -44.72 -10.40 23.83
CA SER A 331 -45.99 -10.47 24.57
C SER A 331 -47.15 -11.04 23.76
N GLN A 332 -47.00 -11.08 22.42
CA GLN A 332 -47.97 -11.70 21.51
C GLN A 332 -47.72 -13.21 21.32
N LEU A 333 -46.58 -13.74 21.77
CA LEU A 333 -46.22 -15.15 21.63
C LEU A 333 -46.57 -15.92 22.91
N PRO A 334 -47.01 -17.19 22.80
CA PRO A 334 -47.21 -18.04 23.98
C PRO A 334 -45.85 -18.44 24.58
N GLY A 335 -45.43 -17.75 25.65
CA GLY A 335 -44.22 -18.10 26.40
C GLY A 335 -43.80 -17.04 27.42
N THR A 336 -43.66 -17.43 28.69
CA THR A 336 -43.35 -16.48 29.78
C THR A 336 -41.85 -16.19 29.92
N ALA A 337 -40.99 -17.18 29.61
CA ALA A 337 -39.53 -17.06 29.77
C ALA A 337 -38.91 -15.99 28.86
N LEU A 338 -39.25 -16.00 27.56
CA LEU A 338 -38.78 -15.01 26.59
C LEU A 338 -39.24 -13.58 26.97
N LEU A 339 -40.50 -13.46 27.38
CA LEU A 339 -41.06 -12.17 27.81
C LEU A 339 -40.36 -11.61 29.06
N LEU A 340 -40.15 -12.46 30.08
CA LEU A 340 -39.50 -12.04 31.32
C LEU A 340 -38.04 -11.65 31.09
N THR A 341 -37.30 -12.41 30.29
CA THR A 341 -35.90 -12.13 29.97
C THR A 341 -35.75 -10.83 29.20
N LEU A 342 -36.55 -10.59 28.16
CA LEU A 342 -36.53 -9.33 27.39
C LEU A 342 -36.94 -8.12 28.24
N ARG A 343 -37.96 -8.25 29.10
CA ARG A 343 -38.36 -7.18 30.03
C ARG A 343 -37.28 -6.89 31.07
N GLN A 344 -36.61 -7.92 31.58
CA GLN A 344 -35.49 -7.75 32.51
C GLN A 344 -34.32 -7.04 31.81
N LEU A 345 -34.01 -7.42 30.57
CA LEU A 345 -32.93 -6.82 29.79
C LEU A 345 -33.22 -5.34 29.43
N ALA A 346 -34.47 -5.02 29.11
CA ALA A 346 -34.91 -3.64 28.86
C ALA A 346 -34.83 -2.74 30.11
N ARG A 347 -35.14 -3.28 31.30
CA ARG A 347 -35.15 -2.51 32.56
C ARG A 347 -33.80 -2.48 33.29
N ALA A 348 -32.97 -3.50 33.14
CA ALA A 348 -31.67 -3.63 33.80
C ALA A 348 -30.49 -3.31 32.86
N ALA A 349 -30.70 -2.44 31.86
CA ALA A 349 -29.72 -2.13 30.82
C ALA A 349 -28.36 -1.66 31.38
N GLY A 350 -28.34 -0.97 32.52
CA GLY A 350 -27.10 -0.47 33.15
C GLY A 350 -26.10 -1.57 33.56
N GLN A 351 -26.58 -2.77 33.90
CA GLN A 351 -25.70 -3.89 34.29
C GLN A 351 -25.01 -4.54 33.08
N TYR A 352 -25.66 -4.51 31.91
CA TYR A 352 -25.19 -5.17 30.69
C TYR A 352 -24.53 -4.22 29.68
N THR A 353 -24.68 -2.91 29.88
CA THR A 353 -24.11 -1.87 28.99
C THR A 353 -22.61 -2.05 28.77
N GLY A 354 -21.86 -2.34 29.82
CA GLY A 354 -20.40 -2.46 29.75
C GLY A 354 -19.95 -3.57 28.78
N PRO A 355 -20.32 -4.84 29.05
CA PRO A 355 -20.01 -5.96 28.17
C PRO A 355 -20.61 -5.83 26.77
N LEU A 356 -21.83 -5.27 26.65
CA LEU A 356 -22.46 -5.04 25.36
C LEU A 356 -21.67 -4.05 24.50
N LEU A 357 -21.19 -2.93 25.08
CA LEU A 357 -20.35 -1.97 24.38
C LEU A 357 -19.06 -2.63 23.87
N LEU A 358 -18.44 -3.47 24.70
CA LEU A 358 -17.23 -4.20 24.33
C LEU A 358 -17.50 -5.13 23.14
N LEU A 359 -18.58 -5.92 23.20
CA LEU A 359 -18.95 -6.83 22.13
C LEU A 359 -19.25 -6.06 20.84
N ALA A 360 -20.01 -4.98 20.91
CA ALA A 360 -20.31 -4.15 19.75
C ALA A 360 -19.05 -3.52 19.13
N LEU A 361 -18.15 -2.96 19.95
CA LEU A 361 -16.89 -2.37 19.49
C LEU A 361 -15.93 -3.41 18.91
N THR A 362 -15.76 -4.56 19.57
CA THR A 362 -14.90 -5.64 19.08
C THR A 362 -15.38 -6.16 17.73
N LEU A 363 -16.68 -6.46 17.60
CA LEU A 363 -17.26 -6.99 16.37
C LEU A 363 -17.20 -5.97 15.23
N SER A 364 -17.52 -4.70 15.50
CA SER A 364 -17.46 -3.64 14.49
C SER A 364 -16.04 -3.36 14.01
N LEU A 365 -15.06 -3.30 14.93
CA LEU A 365 -13.66 -3.08 14.57
C LEU A 365 -13.07 -4.29 13.83
N ALA A 366 -13.48 -5.51 14.18
CA ALA A 366 -13.09 -6.72 13.44
C ALA A 366 -13.68 -6.74 12.02
N ALA A 367 -14.97 -6.45 11.86
CA ALA A 367 -15.62 -6.37 10.55
C ALA A 367 -15.01 -5.26 9.68
N PHE A 368 -14.71 -4.10 10.27
CA PHE A 368 -14.01 -3.00 9.60
C PHE A 368 -12.61 -3.42 9.13
N SER A 369 -11.82 -4.04 10.01
CA SER A 369 -10.46 -4.48 9.68
C SER A 369 -10.47 -5.53 8.57
N ALA A 370 -11.42 -6.47 8.60
CA ALA A 370 -11.61 -7.47 7.55
C ALA A 370 -12.00 -6.84 6.20
N SER A 371 -12.99 -5.94 6.21
CA SER A 371 -13.43 -5.25 5.00
C SER A 371 -12.31 -4.40 4.38
N MET A 372 -11.55 -3.70 5.23
CA MET A 372 -10.42 -2.89 4.80
C MET A 372 -9.32 -3.74 4.16
N ALA A 373 -8.94 -4.86 4.79
CA ALA A 373 -7.90 -5.72 4.28
C ALA A 373 -8.23 -6.26 2.89
N VAL A 374 -9.48 -6.73 2.69
CA VAL A 374 -9.95 -7.16 1.35
C VAL A 374 -9.91 -6.01 0.34
N THR A 375 -10.39 -4.83 0.73
CA THR A 375 -10.41 -3.67 -0.18
C THR A 375 -9.00 -3.19 -0.55
N LEU A 376 -8.04 -3.29 0.37
CA LEU A 376 -6.64 -2.95 0.09
C LEU A 376 -5.97 -3.97 -0.84
N ASP A 377 -6.21 -5.26 -0.65
CA ASP A 377 -5.69 -6.32 -1.52
C ASP A 377 -6.27 -6.17 -2.95
N ASP A 378 -7.58 -5.95 -3.07
CA ASP A 378 -8.24 -5.70 -4.36
C ASP A 378 -7.70 -4.42 -5.02
N HIS A 379 -7.54 -3.34 -4.25
CA HIS A 379 -6.99 -2.07 -4.75
C HIS A 379 -5.54 -2.21 -5.24
N LEU A 380 -4.72 -2.99 -4.55
CA LEU A 380 -3.33 -3.26 -4.94
C LEU A 380 -3.31 -4.00 -6.28
N ALA A 381 -4.11 -5.05 -6.43
CA ALA A 381 -4.24 -5.76 -7.69
C ALA A 381 -4.71 -4.83 -8.82
N ASP A 382 -5.78 -4.06 -8.60
CA ASP A 382 -6.31 -3.10 -9.57
C ASP A 382 -5.27 -2.05 -9.97
N ARG A 383 -4.52 -1.49 -9.01
CA ARG A 383 -3.47 -0.49 -9.26
C ARG A 383 -2.34 -1.07 -10.10
N VAL A 384 -1.84 -2.25 -9.76
CA VAL A 384 -0.73 -2.88 -10.49
C VAL A 384 -1.18 -3.29 -11.90
N TYR A 385 -2.35 -3.89 -12.04
CA TYR A 385 -2.92 -4.25 -13.35
C TYR A 385 -3.18 -3.01 -14.22
N TYR A 386 -3.63 -1.91 -13.62
CA TYR A 386 -3.79 -0.64 -14.34
C TYR A 386 -2.44 -0.04 -14.76
N GLN A 387 -1.40 -0.16 -13.92
CA GLN A 387 -0.06 0.34 -14.21
C GLN A 387 0.65 -0.46 -15.31
N VAL A 388 0.51 -1.79 -15.31
CA VAL A 388 1.15 -2.68 -16.30
C VAL A 388 0.33 -2.78 -17.58
N GLY A 389 -1.00 -2.77 -17.48
CA GLY A 389 -1.95 -2.86 -18.58
C GLY A 389 -2.38 -4.29 -18.96
N ALA A 390 -1.53 -5.28 -18.70
CA ALA A 390 -1.75 -6.70 -18.98
C ALA A 390 -1.11 -7.59 -17.88
N ASP A 391 -1.19 -8.92 -18.01
CA ASP A 391 -0.50 -9.83 -17.08
C ASP A 391 1.03 -9.67 -17.15
N LEU A 392 1.56 -9.47 -18.37
CA LEU A 392 2.98 -9.24 -18.64
C LEU A 392 3.12 -8.22 -19.76
N ASN A 393 3.86 -7.14 -19.51
CA ASN A 393 4.25 -6.14 -20.50
C ASN A 393 5.75 -6.30 -20.78
N LEU A 394 6.11 -6.51 -22.04
CA LEU A 394 7.48 -6.62 -22.52
C LEU A 394 7.80 -5.41 -23.41
N ALA A 395 8.86 -4.68 -23.06
CA ALA A 395 9.46 -3.73 -23.97
C ALA A 395 10.59 -4.44 -24.72
N GLU A 396 10.50 -4.47 -26.04
CA GLU A 396 11.47 -5.12 -26.93
C GLU A 396 12.24 -4.07 -27.74
N LEU A 397 13.56 -4.22 -27.81
CA LEU A 397 14.37 -3.41 -28.73
C LEU A 397 14.15 -3.95 -30.14
N GLY A 398 13.55 -3.14 -31.01
CA GLY A 398 13.65 -3.39 -32.44
C GLY A 398 15.09 -3.30 -32.89
N GLU A 399 15.46 -4.05 -33.93
CA GLU A 399 16.77 -3.86 -34.56
C GLU A 399 16.67 -2.65 -35.48
N SER A 400 17.39 -1.57 -35.15
CA SER A 400 17.50 -0.42 -36.05
C SER A 400 18.31 -0.84 -37.27
N THR A 401 17.78 -0.60 -38.46
CA THR A 401 18.49 -0.84 -39.72
C THR A 401 19.49 0.29 -40.06
N GLU A 402 19.59 1.31 -39.20
CA GLU A 402 20.57 2.39 -39.34
C GLU A 402 21.93 1.93 -38.78
N GLN A 403 22.94 1.96 -39.65
CA GLN A 403 24.33 1.73 -39.24
C GLN A 403 24.75 2.85 -38.28
N PRO A 404 25.31 2.54 -37.10
CA PRO A 404 25.73 3.57 -36.15
C PRO A 404 26.76 4.48 -36.83
N GLU A 405 26.42 5.76 -37.01
CA GLU A 405 27.34 6.76 -37.54
C GLU A 405 28.59 6.81 -36.66
N GLN A 406 29.70 6.33 -37.21
CA GLN A 406 31.01 6.54 -36.61
C GLN A 406 31.29 8.05 -36.61
N PRO A 407 31.75 8.65 -35.50
CA PRO A 407 32.10 10.07 -35.49
C PRO A 407 33.24 10.32 -36.48
N GLY A 408 32.90 10.88 -37.64
CA GLY A 408 33.86 11.21 -38.68
C GLY A 408 34.81 12.30 -38.22
N LEU A 409 36.10 11.99 -38.24
CA LEU A 409 37.19 12.96 -38.05
C LEU A 409 37.13 14.03 -39.16
N PHE A 410 37.36 15.29 -38.77
CA PHE A 410 37.31 16.51 -39.57
C PHE A 410 37.61 16.41 -41.08
N GLY A 411 36.73 17.05 -41.87
CA GLY A 411 37.13 17.75 -43.09
C GLY A 411 36.91 17.02 -44.41
N GLY A 412 35.66 16.88 -44.83
CA GLY A 412 35.30 16.52 -46.20
C GLY A 412 33.84 16.85 -46.47
N ALA A 413 33.58 17.70 -47.47
CA ALA A 413 32.23 18.05 -47.88
C ALA A 413 31.51 16.79 -48.39
N ALA A 414 30.49 16.34 -47.66
CA ALA A 414 29.62 15.26 -48.07
C ALA A 414 28.55 15.83 -49.02
N ALA A 415 28.73 15.60 -50.32
CA ALA A 415 27.61 15.47 -51.23
C ALA A 415 27.20 13.99 -51.23
N SER A 416 26.03 13.70 -50.69
CA SER A 416 25.40 12.38 -50.80
C SER A 416 23.96 12.56 -51.27
N ASP A 417 23.78 12.60 -52.60
CA ASP A 417 22.56 12.10 -53.22
C ASP A 417 22.57 10.57 -53.05
N ALA A 418 21.94 10.08 -51.99
CA ALA A 418 21.55 8.69 -51.87
C ALA A 418 20.02 8.63 -52.05
N PRO A 419 19.49 7.71 -52.88
CA PRO A 419 18.05 7.58 -53.06
C PRO A 419 17.39 7.19 -51.73
N ASP A 420 16.24 7.81 -51.48
CA ASP A 420 15.32 7.55 -50.37
C ASP A 420 15.01 6.05 -50.26
N ASN A 421 15.80 5.35 -49.46
CA ASN A 421 15.66 3.92 -49.26
C ASN A 421 14.52 3.72 -48.25
N GLN A 422 13.29 3.66 -48.77
CA GLN A 422 12.04 3.38 -48.04
C GLN A 422 11.99 1.92 -47.54
N GLY A 423 13.02 1.49 -46.80
CA GLY A 423 13.02 0.25 -46.03
C GLY A 423 12.48 0.50 -44.61
N PRO A 424 11.95 -0.52 -43.92
CA PRO A 424 11.55 -0.38 -42.53
C PRO A 424 12.79 -0.07 -41.65
N ARG A 425 12.77 1.10 -41.00
CA ARG A 425 13.84 1.58 -40.09
C ARG A 425 14.04 0.69 -38.85
N TRP A 426 12.98 -0.01 -38.46
CA TRP A 426 12.97 -0.92 -37.32
C TRP A 426 12.39 -2.25 -37.74
N LEU A 427 13.14 -3.33 -37.51
CA LEU A 427 12.70 -4.69 -37.79
C LEU A 427 12.29 -5.36 -36.47
N PHE A 428 11.05 -5.85 -36.43
CA PHE A 428 10.48 -6.60 -35.31
C PHE A 428 10.05 -7.97 -35.81
N LEU A 429 10.17 -9.00 -34.96
CA LEU A 429 9.52 -10.27 -35.27
C LEU A 429 8.00 -10.12 -35.11
N PRO A 430 7.21 -10.89 -35.87
CA PRO A 430 5.76 -10.92 -35.70
C PRO A 430 5.38 -11.29 -34.27
N VAL A 431 4.37 -10.61 -33.72
CA VAL A 431 3.88 -10.90 -32.35
C VAL A 431 3.35 -12.33 -32.20
N SER A 432 2.95 -12.98 -33.31
CA SER A 432 2.58 -14.39 -33.31
C SER A 432 3.69 -15.35 -32.86
N GLU A 433 4.96 -14.97 -32.95
CA GLU A 433 6.08 -15.77 -32.42
C GLU A 433 6.00 -15.95 -30.90
N HIS A 434 5.45 -14.96 -30.19
CA HIS A 434 5.25 -15.03 -28.74
C HIS A 434 4.26 -16.13 -28.33
N LEU A 435 3.32 -16.49 -29.21
CA LEU A 435 2.35 -17.57 -28.98
C LEU A 435 2.99 -18.96 -29.00
N GLN A 436 4.22 -19.09 -29.52
CA GLN A 436 4.95 -20.36 -29.49
C GLN A 436 5.56 -20.65 -28.11
N VAL A 437 5.67 -19.63 -27.25
CA VAL A 437 6.19 -19.77 -25.90
C VAL A 437 5.14 -20.43 -24.99
N PRO A 438 5.45 -21.58 -24.36
CA PRO A 438 4.54 -22.21 -23.41
C PRO A 438 4.20 -21.25 -22.26
N GLY A 439 2.89 -21.06 -22.01
CA GLY A 439 2.39 -20.16 -20.97
C GLY A 439 1.90 -18.80 -21.49
N VAL A 440 2.14 -18.45 -22.76
CA VAL A 440 1.52 -17.28 -23.41
C VAL A 440 0.18 -17.70 -24.03
N LEU A 441 -0.92 -17.06 -23.61
CA LEU A 441 -2.26 -17.35 -24.12
C LEU A 441 -2.65 -16.44 -25.28
N ALA A 442 -2.26 -15.17 -25.21
CA ALA A 442 -2.49 -14.16 -26.23
C ALA A 442 -1.42 -13.07 -26.16
N ALA A 443 -1.21 -12.36 -27.26
CA ALA A 443 -0.20 -11.33 -27.41
C ALA A 443 -0.72 -10.18 -28.29
N ALA A 444 -0.50 -8.92 -27.89
CA ALA A 444 -0.91 -7.76 -28.67
C ALA A 444 0.18 -6.68 -28.71
N ARG A 445 0.20 -5.94 -29.81
CA ARG A 445 1.08 -4.78 -30.01
C ARG A 445 0.47 -3.52 -29.40
N VAL A 446 1.25 -2.82 -28.59
CA VAL A 446 0.84 -1.55 -27.99
C VAL A 446 1.99 -0.54 -28.09
N GLY A 447 1.78 0.54 -28.84
CA GLY A 447 2.76 1.63 -28.96
C GLY A 447 2.42 2.78 -28.02
N ASP A 448 3.39 3.23 -27.23
CA ASP A 448 3.27 4.42 -26.38
C ASP A 448 4.06 5.58 -27.01
N TYR A 449 3.35 6.62 -27.45
CA TYR A 449 3.92 7.75 -28.15
C TYR A 449 3.58 9.06 -27.44
N SER A 450 4.48 10.03 -27.55
CA SER A 450 4.16 11.39 -27.13
C SER A 450 3.21 12.02 -28.15
N ALA A 451 2.24 12.81 -27.69
CA ALA A 451 1.35 13.54 -28.60
C ALA A 451 1.15 14.97 -28.10
N ALA A 452 1.15 15.94 -28.99
CA ALA A 452 0.75 17.30 -28.68
C ALA A 452 -0.49 17.67 -29.49
N SER A 453 -1.56 18.09 -28.82
CA SER A 453 -2.72 18.64 -29.52
C SER A 453 -2.43 20.09 -29.89
N ASN A 454 -2.81 20.48 -31.11
CA ASN A 454 -2.67 21.86 -31.60
C ASN A 454 -4.07 22.44 -31.84
N LEU A 455 -4.65 23.03 -30.80
CA LEU A 455 -5.98 23.66 -30.82
C LEU A 455 -5.85 25.12 -30.38
N ASP A 456 -6.52 26.03 -31.10
CA ASP A 456 -6.51 27.47 -30.82
C ASP A 456 -5.10 28.10 -30.70
N GLY A 457 -4.12 27.56 -31.44
CA GLY A 457 -2.74 28.04 -31.44
C GLY A 457 -1.95 27.75 -30.16
N ARG A 458 -2.46 26.86 -29.29
CA ARG A 458 -1.75 26.36 -28.11
C ARG A 458 -1.44 24.88 -28.28
N GLN A 459 -0.17 24.52 -28.07
CA GLN A 459 0.23 23.13 -27.96
C GLN A 459 0.05 22.63 -26.54
N GLN A 460 -0.70 21.55 -26.37
CA GLN A 460 -0.82 20.87 -25.09
C GLN A 460 -0.19 19.47 -25.21
N PRO A 461 0.89 19.17 -24.46
CA PRO A 461 1.48 17.84 -24.46
C PRO A 461 0.53 16.83 -23.80
N GLY A 462 0.58 15.62 -24.29
CA GLY A 462 -0.23 14.47 -23.92
C GLY A 462 0.43 13.16 -24.37
N ARG A 463 -0.26 12.05 -24.16
CA ARG A 463 0.20 10.71 -24.55
C ARG A 463 -0.78 10.06 -25.52
N LEU A 464 -0.28 9.37 -26.52
CA LEU A 464 -1.08 8.64 -27.49
C LEU A 464 -0.68 7.17 -27.48
N LEU A 465 -1.64 6.33 -27.14
CA LEU A 465 -1.50 4.88 -27.13
C LEU A 465 -2.05 4.31 -28.44
N GLY A 466 -1.18 3.73 -29.26
CA GLY A 466 -1.56 2.98 -30.46
C GLY A 466 -1.85 1.53 -30.09
N VAL A 467 -3.06 1.05 -30.35
CA VAL A 467 -3.46 -0.34 -30.01
C VAL A 467 -3.83 -1.14 -31.25
N ASP A 468 -3.48 -2.43 -31.24
CA ASP A 468 -4.01 -3.40 -32.20
C ASP A 468 -5.40 -3.90 -31.77
N ARG A 469 -6.44 -3.39 -32.43
CA ARG A 469 -7.84 -3.61 -32.01
C ARG A 469 -8.27 -5.07 -31.88
N LEU A 470 -7.66 -5.98 -32.65
CA LEU A 470 -8.06 -7.39 -32.69
C LEU A 470 -7.52 -8.14 -31.48
N ASP A 471 -6.23 -7.98 -31.23
CA ASP A 471 -5.52 -8.75 -30.20
C ASP A 471 -5.59 -8.06 -28.83
N PHE A 472 -5.69 -6.73 -28.78
CA PHE A 472 -5.66 -5.96 -27.53
C PHE A 472 -6.76 -6.38 -26.55
N ALA A 473 -7.96 -6.68 -27.04
CA ALA A 473 -9.08 -7.08 -26.20
C ALA A 473 -8.87 -8.42 -25.47
N SER A 474 -7.93 -9.25 -25.94
CA SER A 474 -7.61 -10.54 -25.33
C SER A 474 -6.53 -10.48 -24.26
N VAL A 475 -5.76 -9.39 -24.20
CA VAL A 475 -4.62 -9.22 -23.27
C VAL A 475 -4.79 -8.10 -22.26
N ALA A 476 -5.55 -7.05 -22.61
CA ALA A 476 -5.65 -5.86 -21.79
C ALA A 476 -6.55 -6.09 -20.56
N TYR A 477 -6.08 -5.63 -19.40
CA TYR A 477 -6.90 -5.50 -18.22
C TYR A 477 -7.88 -4.34 -18.41
N TYR A 478 -9.18 -4.62 -18.34
CA TYR A 478 -10.21 -3.61 -18.54
C TYR A 478 -11.35 -3.78 -17.54
N ARG A 479 -11.83 -2.65 -17.01
CA ARG A 479 -13.01 -2.60 -16.17
C ARG A 479 -14.10 -1.72 -16.78
N PRO A 480 -15.39 -2.05 -16.58
CA PRO A 480 -16.49 -1.28 -17.16
C PRO A 480 -16.52 0.20 -16.73
N ASP A 481 -15.97 0.55 -15.56
CA ASP A 481 -15.92 1.92 -15.07
C ASP A 481 -14.93 2.82 -15.81
N PHE A 482 -14.03 2.26 -16.63
CA PHE A 482 -13.04 3.03 -17.40
C PHE A 482 -13.65 3.88 -18.52
N ALA A 483 -14.81 3.50 -19.03
CA ALA A 483 -15.52 4.25 -20.08
C ALA A 483 -17.02 4.33 -19.80
N SER A 484 -17.40 4.78 -18.59
CA SER A 484 -18.80 5.01 -18.21
C SER A 484 -19.75 3.81 -18.44
N GLY A 485 -19.25 2.58 -18.25
CA GLY A 485 -20.02 1.35 -18.43
C GLY A 485 -19.94 0.72 -19.82
N GLU A 486 -19.21 1.32 -20.77
CA GLU A 486 -18.99 0.73 -22.10
C GLU A 486 -18.01 -0.45 -22.03
N SER A 487 -18.23 -1.47 -22.85
CA SER A 487 -17.32 -2.63 -22.93
C SER A 487 -16.11 -2.33 -23.82
N LEU A 488 -14.96 -2.96 -23.52
CA LEU A 488 -13.74 -2.80 -24.33
C LEU A 488 -13.98 -3.12 -25.82
N GLY A 489 -14.75 -4.18 -26.11
CA GLY A 489 -15.13 -4.53 -27.48
C GLY A 489 -15.94 -3.42 -28.18
N GLY A 490 -16.79 -2.71 -27.44
CA GLY A 490 -17.51 -1.54 -27.96
C GLY A 490 -16.57 -0.42 -28.39
N LEU A 491 -15.57 -0.10 -27.56
CA LEU A 491 -14.53 0.88 -27.88
C LEU A 491 -13.69 0.48 -29.09
N MET A 492 -13.29 -0.80 -29.17
CA MET A 492 -12.53 -1.32 -30.32
C MET A 492 -13.34 -1.29 -31.61
N ASN A 493 -14.66 -1.52 -31.54
CA ASN A 493 -15.55 -1.40 -32.70
C ASN A 493 -15.68 0.05 -33.19
N ARG A 494 -15.65 1.04 -32.30
CA ARG A 494 -15.61 2.46 -32.71
C ARG A 494 -14.31 2.80 -33.42
N LEU A 495 -13.17 2.35 -32.91
CA LEU A 495 -11.88 2.47 -33.59
C LEU A 495 -11.84 1.69 -34.92
N ALA A 496 -12.62 0.61 -35.05
CA ALA A 496 -12.70 -0.16 -36.29
C ALA A 496 -13.54 0.52 -37.39
N ALA A 497 -14.41 1.46 -37.05
CA ALA A 497 -15.31 2.11 -38.01
C ALA A 497 -14.57 3.01 -39.02
N ASP A 498 -13.46 3.62 -38.60
CA ASP A 498 -12.55 4.41 -39.43
C ASP A 498 -11.13 4.28 -38.84
N PRO A 499 -10.10 3.92 -39.62
CA PRO A 499 -8.72 3.89 -39.14
C PRO A 499 -8.25 5.21 -38.51
N ALA A 500 -8.80 6.36 -38.94
CA ALA A 500 -8.47 7.68 -38.39
C ALA A 500 -9.17 7.99 -37.06
N HIS A 501 -10.01 7.09 -36.55
CA HIS A 501 -10.69 7.29 -35.27
C HIS A 501 -9.72 7.30 -34.10
N VAL A 502 -9.95 8.25 -33.19
CA VAL A 502 -9.22 8.38 -31.92
C VAL A 502 -10.22 8.51 -30.77
N LEU A 503 -9.97 7.76 -29.70
CA LEU A 503 -10.66 7.92 -28.42
C LEU A 503 -9.88 8.92 -27.57
N VAL A 504 -10.58 9.85 -26.94
CA VAL A 504 -9.96 11.01 -26.29
C VAL A 504 -10.44 11.13 -24.85
N SER A 505 -9.59 11.59 -23.95
CA SER A 505 -9.99 11.80 -22.56
C SER A 505 -11.18 12.78 -22.44
N ARG A 506 -12.16 12.45 -21.59
CA ARG A 506 -13.39 13.23 -21.42
C ARG A 506 -13.11 14.66 -20.98
N ASP A 507 -12.16 14.84 -20.07
CA ASP A 507 -11.74 16.16 -19.58
C ASP A 507 -11.22 17.05 -20.71
N PHE A 508 -10.52 16.47 -21.68
CA PHE A 508 -10.01 17.21 -22.84
C PHE A 508 -11.16 17.63 -23.75
N LEU A 509 -12.07 16.71 -24.08
CA LEU A 509 -13.25 17.02 -24.91
C LEU A 509 -14.12 18.12 -24.27
N ALA A 510 -14.35 18.04 -22.96
CA ALA A 510 -15.14 19.03 -22.23
C ALA A 510 -14.47 20.42 -22.18
N ARG A 511 -13.13 20.48 -22.06
CA ARG A 511 -12.38 21.74 -22.03
C ARG A 511 -12.38 22.47 -23.38
N TYR A 512 -12.29 21.74 -24.48
CA TYR A 512 -12.22 22.31 -25.84
C TYR A 512 -13.58 22.29 -26.58
N GLY A 513 -14.64 21.78 -25.95
CA GLY A 513 -15.98 21.73 -26.54
C GLY A 513 -16.09 20.80 -27.76
N LEU A 514 -15.21 19.81 -27.86
CA LEU A 514 -15.16 18.87 -28.99
C LEU A 514 -16.24 17.79 -28.86
N SER A 515 -16.88 17.46 -29.97
CA SER A 515 -17.90 16.42 -30.09
C SER A 515 -17.38 15.21 -30.87
N VAL A 516 -18.09 14.09 -30.77
CA VAL A 516 -17.81 12.89 -31.58
C VAL A 516 -18.03 13.22 -33.06
N GLY A 517 -17.02 12.93 -33.88
CA GLY A 517 -16.97 13.25 -35.30
C GLY A 517 -16.12 14.47 -35.66
N ASP A 518 -15.67 15.25 -34.67
CA ASP A 518 -14.83 16.43 -34.93
C ASP A 518 -13.39 16.02 -35.32
N PRO A 519 -12.75 16.72 -36.27
CA PRO A 519 -11.37 16.46 -36.63
C PRO A 519 -10.42 17.00 -35.55
N LEU A 520 -9.42 16.22 -35.21
CA LEU A 520 -8.40 16.53 -34.22
C LEU A 520 -7.01 16.33 -34.82
N ARG A 521 -6.23 17.40 -34.94
CA ARG A 521 -4.83 17.31 -35.39
C ARG A 521 -3.91 17.14 -34.19
N LEU A 522 -3.14 16.05 -34.20
CA LEU A 522 -2.16 15.73 -33.17
C LEU A 522 -0.77 15.66 -33.80
N THR A 523 0.19 16.34 -33.19
CA THR A 523 1.61 16.15 -33.48
C THR A 523 2.08 14.95 -32.67
N VAL A 524 2.29 13.80 -33.32
CA VAL A 524 2.71 12.56 -32.69
C VAL A 524 4.23 12.45 -32.75
N GLY A 525 4.86 12.20 -31.60
CA GLY A 525 6.30 12.07 -31.44
C GLY A 525 6.72 10.66 -31.05
N ALA A 526 7.58 10.04 -31.87
CA ALA A 526 8.13 8.71 -31.66
C ALA A 526 9.65 8.71 -31.92
N ALA A 527 10.43 8.15 -31.00
CA ALA A 527 11.90 8.04 -31.10
C ALA A 527 12.65 9.35 -31.47
N GLY A 528 12.11 10.52 -31.09
CA GLY A 528 12.69 11.84 -31.37
C GLY A 528 12.21 12.51 -32.66
N GLU A 529 11.41 11.83 -33.48
CA GLU A 529 10.75 12.39 -34.66
C GLU A 529 9.31 12.81 -34.33
N PHE A 530 8.83 13.88 -34.98
CA PHE A 530 7.49 14.42 -34.75
C PHE A 530 6.77 14.62 -36.08
N HIS A 531 5.57 14.04 -36.23
CA HIS A 531 4.73 14.19 -37.42
C HIS A 531 3.31 14.62 -37.06
N ASP A 532 2.73 15.49 -37.88
CA ASP A 532 1.34 15.90 -37.74
C ASP A 532 0.41 14.87 -38.38
N VAL A 533 -0.43 14.24 -37.56
CA VAL A 533 -1.41 13.25 -37.98
C VAL A 533 -2.81 13.78 -37.69
N GLN A 534 -3.72 13.62 -38.64
CA GLN A 534 -5.10 14.06 -38.52
C GLN A 534 -5.99 12.89 -38.09
N PHE A 535 -6.69 13.04 -36.97
CA PHE A 535 -7.61 12.06 -36.43
C PHE A 535 -9.05 12.60 -36.42
N THR A 536 -10.01 11.72 -36.20
CA THR A 536 -11.43 12.06 -35.98
C THR A 536 -11.87 11.51 -34.63
N VAL A 537 -12.49 12.34 -33.79
CA VAL A 537 -12.91 11.96 -32.44
C VAL A 537 -14.01 10.89 -32.50
N ALA A 538 -13.74 9.70 -31.96
CA ALA A 538 -14.69 8.58 -31.97
C ALA A 538 -15.47 8.42 -30.65
N GLY A 539 -14.98 8.99 -29.56
CA GLY A 539 -15.66 8.92 -28.27
C GLY A 539 -14.80 9.39 -27.07
N PRO A 540 -15.45 9.67 -25.93
CA PRO A 540 -14.78 9.99 -24.68
C PRO A 540 -14.28 8.73 -23.95
N LEU A 541 -13.15 8.87 -23.25
CA LEU A 541 -12.62 7.91 -22.28
C LEU A 541 -12.44 8.58 -20.91
N ASP A 542 -12.74 7.86 -19.83
CA ASP A 542 -12.51 8.34 -18.46
C ASP A 542 -11.14 7.85 -17.95
N LEU A 543 -10.88 6.55 -18.12
CA LEU A 543 -9.62 5.88 -17.81
C LEU A 543 -9.25 4.90 -18.94
N PHE A 544 -7.97 4.59 -19.08
CA PHE A 544 -7.50 3.55 -19.98
C PHE A 544 -6.19 2.97 -19.42
N PRO A 545 -5.95 1.66 -19.51
CA PRO A 545 -4.78 1.05 -18.87
C PRO A 545 -3.49 1.77 -19.22
N THR A 546 -2.60 1.98 -18.24
CA THR A 546 -1.34 2.75 -18.30
C THR A 546 -1.44 4.27 -18.47
N LEU A 547 -2.64 4.80 -18.78
CA LEU A 547 -2.88 6.23 -19.04
C LEU A 547 -3.57 6.89 -17.85
N TYR A 548 -2.86 7.74 -17.11
CA TYR A 548 -3.45 8.47 -15.97
C TYR A 548 -3.91 9.87 -16.40
N PRO A 549 -5.17 10.28 -16.10
CA PRO A 549 -5.67 11.62 -16.43
C PRO A 549 -4.89 12.78 -15.81
N GLN A 550 -4.16 12.51 -14.71
CA GLN A 550 -3.35 13.49 -13.99
C GLN A 550 -2.06 13.88 -14.71
N ASP A 551 -1.56 13.04 -15.62
CA ASP A 551 -0.30 13.26 -16.35
C ASP A 551 -0.50 14.16 -17.58
N GLY A 552 -1.75 14.33 -18.01
CA GLY A 552 -2.11 15.13 -19.18
C GLY A 552 -3.28 14.54 -19.96
N PRO A 553 -3.68 15.18 -21.06
CA PRO A 553 -4.62 14.58 -22.00
C PRO A 553 -4.01 13.32 -22.61
N PHE A 554 -4.84 12.31 -22.81
CA PHE A 554 -4.43 11.06 -23.42
C PHE A 554 -5.39 10.67 -24.55
N PHE A 555 -4.84 9.93 -25.50
CA PHE A 555 -5.47 9.57 -26.76
C PHE A 555 -5.23 8.08 -27.03
N VAL A 556 -6.23 7.37 -27.56
CA VAL A 556 -6.10 5.96 -27.96
C VAL A 556 -6.53 5.82 -29.41
N ALA A 557 -5.65 5.31 -30.26
CA ALA A 557 -5.88 5.21 -31.70
C ALA A 557 -5.47 3.83 -32.24
N ASN A 558 -5.82 3.56 -33.50
CA ASN A 558 -5.35 2.35 -34.18
C ASN A 558 -3.85 2.45 -34.47
N LEU A 559 -3.07 1.47 -34.00
CA LEU A 559 -1.62 1.46 -34.13
C LEU A 559 -1.15 1.56 -35.60
N ASP A 560 -1.80 0.82 -36.50
CA ASP A 560 -1.40 0.79 -37.92
C ASP A 560 -1.61 2.17 -38.59
N TYR A 561 -2.63 2.93 -38.17
CA TYR A 561 -2.87 4.29 -38.68
C TYR A 561 -1.82 5.28 -38.16
N VAL A 562 -1.39 5.12 -36.91
CA VAL A 562 -0.29 5.92 -36.34
C VAL A 562 1.00 5.70 -37.12
N TYR A 563 1.32 4.44 -37.47
CA TYR A 563 2.49 4.13 -38.32
C TYR A 563 2.40 4.70 -39.72
N GLN A 564 1.22 4.69 -40.34
CA GLN A 564 1.00 5.36 -41.63
C GLN A 564 1.26 6.87 -41.52
N GLY A 565 0.83 7.51 -40.43
CA GLY A 565 1.06 8.92 -40.17
C GLY A 565 2.52 9.29 -39.87
N LEU A 566 3.25 8.40 -39.20
CA LEU A 566 4.68 8.58 -38.91
C LEU A 566 5.60 8.14 -40.06
N GLY A 567 5.05 7.52 -41.12
CA GLY A 567 5.83 7.08 -42.29
C GLY A 567 6.66 5.81 -42.08
N GLY A 568 6.39 5.02 -41.04
CA GLY A 568 7.13 3.79 -40.77
C GLY A 568 6.72 3.08 -39.47
N THR A 569 7.32 1.92 -39.21
CA THR A 569 7.18 1.18 -37.95
C THR A 569 8.14 1.72 -36.90
N PHE A 570 7.63 2.01 -35.71
CA PHE A 570 8.40 2.49 -34.56
C PHE A 570 8.35 1.47 -33.42
N PRO A 571 9.28 1.54 -32.45
CA PRO A 571 9.25 0.70 -31.25
C PRO A 571 7.90 0.68 -30.55
N TYR A 572 7.46 -0.53 -30.20
CA TYR A 572 6.23 -0.81 -29.48
C TYR A 572 6.48 -1.84 -28.39
N ASP A 573 5.61 -1.84 -27.39
CA ASP A 573 5.58 -2.84 -26.33
C ASP A 573 4.67 -4.00 -26.72
N VAL A 574 4.97 -5.18 -26.20
CA VAL A 574 4.18 -6.40 -26.37
C VAL A 574 3.48 -6.73 -25.08
N TRP A 575 2.14 -6.69 -25.10
CA TRP A 575 1.31 -7.06 -23.97
C TRP A 575 0.87 -8.50 -24.10
N LEU A 576 1.08 -9.30 -23.06
CA LEU A 576 0.83 -10.73 -23.05
C LEU A 576 -0.21 -11.09 -21.98
N ALA A 577 -1.17 -11.95 -22.36
CA ALA A 577 -1.97 -12.72 -21.42
C ALA A 577 -1.22 -14.00 -21.09
N THR A 578 -1.05 -14.34 -19.81
CA THR A 578 -0.19 -15.45 -19.39
C THR A 578 -0.90 -16.41 -18.44
N ASP A 579 -0.58 -17.69 -18.59
CA ASP A 579 -1.07 -18.74 -17.68
C ASP A 579 -0.55 -18.53 -16.26
N PRO A 580 -1.41 -18.47 -15.23
CA PRO A 580 -1.00 -18.33 -13.82
C PRO A 580 -0.13 -19.47 -13.29
N ALA A 581 -0.07 -20.62 -13.95
CA ALA A 581 0.80 -21.72 -13.54
C ALA A 581 2.28 -21.49 -13.90
N VAL A 582 2.59 -20.64 -14.88
CA VAL A 582 3.96 -20.43 -15.39
C VAL A 582 4.53 -19.11 -14.87
N PRO A 583 5.71 -19.10 -14.22
CA PRO A 583 6.30 -17.86 -13.70
C PRO A 583 6.77 -16.95 -14.85
N ALA A 584 6.53 -15.64 -14.73
CA ALA A 584 6.84 -14.67 -15.78
C ALA A 584 8.33 -14.66 -16.15
N ARG A 585 9.23 -14.90 -15.19
CA ARG A 585 10.68 -15.02 -15.46
C ARG A 585 11.03 -16.15 -16.42
N GLU A 586 10.31 -17.27 -16.36
CA GLU A 586 10.52 -18.37 -17.30
C GLU A 586 10.03 -17.97 -18.70
N ILE A 587 8.85 -17.32 -18.78
CA ILE A 587 8.32 -16.80 -20.05
C ILE A 587 9.32 -15.83 -20.70
N VAL A 588 9.85 -14.86 -19.95
CA VAL A 588 10.85 -13.89 -20.44
C VAL A 588 12.14 -14.58 -20.90
N ALA A 589 12.60 -15.60 -20.18
CA ALA A 589 13.78 -16.37 -20.59
C ALA A 589 13.54 -17.10 -21.92
N ARG A 590 12.37 -17.72 -22.10
CA ARG A 590 11.98 -18.39 -23.35
C ARG A 590 11.81 -17.43 -24.52
N VAL A 591 11.26 -16.24 -24.27
CA VAL A 591 11.17 -15.17 -25.28
C VAL A 591 12.58 -14.77 -25.75
N ARG A 592 13.54 -14.64 -24.82
CA ARG A 592 14.95 -14.37 -25.17
C ARG A 592 15.60 -15.52 -25.95
N ASP A 593 15.25 -16.78 -25.66
CA ASP A 593 15.74 -17.95 -26.42
C ASP A 593 15.27 -17.93 -27.90
N LEU A 594 14.14 -17.27 -28.21
CA LEU A 594 13.67 -17.04 -29.58
C LEU A 594 14.47 -15.96 -30.33
N GLY A 595 15.46 -15.34 -29.68
CA GLY A 595 16.29 -14.29 -30.26
C GLY A 595 15.74 -12.88 -30.07
N LEU A 596 14.69 -12.70 -29.25
CA LEU A 596 14.09 -11.40 -28.96
C LEU A 596 14.86 -10.65 -27.85
N ALA A 597 15.23 -9.40 -28.13
CA ALA A 597 15.96 -8.54 -27.20
C ALA A 597 15.00 -7.82 -26.24
N VAL A 598 14.57 -8.50 -25.17
CA VAL A 598 13.72 -7.92 -24.12
C VAL A 598 14.51 -6.96 -23.24
N VAL A 599 14.18 -5.66 -23.30
CA VAL A 599 14.82 -4.57 -22.54
C VAL A 599 14.33 -4.54 -21.10
N SER A 600 13.01 -4.53 -20.95
CA SER A 600 12.32 -4.49 -19.67
C SER A 600 11.09 -5.38 -19.72
N SER A 601 10.82 -6.03 -18.60
CA SER A 601 9.65 -6.88 -18.43
C SER A 601 8.96 -6.50 -17.13
N SER A 602 7.68 -6.16 -17.21
CA SER A 602 6.84 -5.82 -16.07
C SER A 602 5.72 -6.84 -15.97
N SER A 603 5.81 -7.76 -14.99
CA SER A 603 4.74 -8.70 -14.70
C SER A 603 3.86 -8.16 -13.59
N ALA A 604 2.54 -8.06 -13.83
CA ALA A 604 1.60 -7.63 -12.82
C ALA A 604 1.61 -8.56 -11.60
N ARG A 605 1.69 -9.88 -11.83
CA ARG A 605 1.68 -10.89 -10.76
C ARG A 605 2.95 -10.86 -9.91
N ASP A 606 4.12 -10.73 -10.54
CA ASP A 606 5.39 -10.61 -9.79
C ASP A 606 5.45 -9.31 -8.99
N LEU A 607 4.92 -8.20 -9.53
CA LEU A 607 4.83 -6.92 -8.83
C LEU A 607 3.86 -7.00 -7.64
N ILE A 608 2.69 -7.62 -7.81
CA ILE A 608 1.75 -7.87 -6.69
C ILE A 608 2.44 -8.73 -5.62
N ALA A 609 3.12 -9.80 -6.02
CA ALA A 609 3.82 -10.67 -5.08
C ALA A 609 4.97 -9.93 -4.36
N ALA A 610 5.67 -9.01 -5.03
CA ALA A 610 6.73 -8.20 -4.44
C ALA A 610 6.18 -7.17 -3.43
N GLU A 611 5.04 -6.54 -3.71
CA GLU A 611 4.38 -5.61 -2.78
C GLU A 611 3.75 -6.34 -1.57
N GLN A 612 3.41 -7.62 -1.71
CA GLN A 612 2.87 -8.48 -0.65
C GLN A 612 3.94 -9.14 0.24
N THR A 613 5.24 -9.02 -0.09
CA THR A 613 6.36 -9.62 0.65
C THR A 613 7.24 -8.57 1.29
#